data_AF-A0A9E4QU64-F1
#
_entry.id   AF-A0A9E4QU64-F1
#
_cell.length_a   1.000
_cell.length_b   1.000
_cell.length_c   1.000
_cell.angle_alpha   90.00
_cell.angle_beta   90.00
_cell.angle_gamma   90.00
#
_symmetry.space_group_name_H-M   'P 1'
#
loop_
_entity.id
_entity.type
_entity.pdbx_description
1 polymer ?
#
loop_
_entity_poly.entity_id
_entity_poly.type
_entity_poly.pdbx_seq_one_letter_code
_entity_poly.pdbx_strand_id
1 'polypeptide(L)'
;MPLTRRQFELGIDEESETWMGQVYDLLDNHRHLAYSSDELREAILGQNKDSVREEKFARVLEVLAEIGAADKRWLGVIEYYAFLQEFDTGTWKSAKLPVPPLASSSS
;
A
#
# COMPACT_ATOMS: atom_id res chain seq x y z
N MET A 1 -6.59 21.94 -2.07
CA MET A 1 -7.10 21.70 -3.44
C MET A 1 -8.33 20.81 -3.36
N PRO A 2 -9.25 20.83 -4.34
CA PRO A 2 -10.33 19.83 -4.41
C PRO A 2 -9.73 18.42 -4.61
N LEU A 3 -10.31 17.42 -3.96
CA LEU A 3 -9.93 16.02 -4.14
C LEU A 3 -10.55 15.46 -5.42
N THR A 4 -9.82 14.60 -6.12
CA THR A 4 -10.42 13.81 -7.20
C THR A 4 -11.44 12.83 -6.63
N ARG A 5 -12.38 12.36 -7.46
CA ARG A 5 -13.39 11.37 -7.04
C ARG A 5 -12.73 10.12 -6.42
N ARG A 6 -11.61 9.68 -6.99
CA ARG A 6 -10.84 8.53 -6.52
C ARG A 6 -10.17 8.80 -5.18
N GLN A 7 -9.48 9.94 -5.05
CA GLN A 7 -8.86 10.36 -3.78
C GLN A 7 -9.90 10.39 -2.66
N PHE A 8 -11.09 10.92 -2.93
CA PHE A 8 -12.22 10.90 -1.98
C PHE A 8 -12.68 9.47 -1.64
N GLU A 9 -12.81 8.59 -2.63
CA GLU A 9 -13.22 7.19 -2.41
C GLU A 9 -12.19 6.37 -1.61
N LEU A 10 -10.89 6.63 -1.83
CA LEU A 10 -9.80 6.00 -1.09
C LEU A 10 -9.53 6.67 0.27
N GLY A 11 -10.12 7.86 0.52
CA GLY A 11 -9.90 8.64 1.73
C GLY A 11 -8.48 9.20 1.85
N ILE A 12 -7.88 9.59 0.71
CA ILE A 12 -6.51 10.10 0.61
C ILE A 12 -6.47 11.48 -0.05
N ASP A 13 -5.40 12.23 0.16
CA ASP A 13 -5.09 13.45 -0.58
C ASP A 13 -3.92 13.25 -1.57
N GLU A 14 -3.55 14.31 -2.29
CA GLU A 14 -2.50 14.28 -3.33
C GLU A 14 -1.14 13.83 -2.79
N GLU A 15 -0.77 14.24 -1.57
CA GLU A 15 0.49 13.83 -0.96
C GLU A 15 0.44 12.33 -0.60
N SER A 16 -0.68 11.88 -0.06
CA SER A 16 -0.91 10.44 0.19
C SER A 16 -0.88 9.61 -1.08
N GLU A 17 -1.49 10.07 -2.17
CA GLU A 17 -1.46 9.37 -3.47
C GLU A 17 -0.03 9.30 -4.03
N THR A 18 0.77 10.34 -3.80
CA THR A 18 2.21 10.33 -4.14
C THR A 18 2.94 9.25 -3.34
N TRP A 19 2.73 9.18 -2.02
CA TRP A 19 3.33 8.13 -1.19
C TRP A 19 2.87 6.74 -1.58
N MET A 20 1.59 6.56 -1.95
CA MET A 20 1.10 5.29 -2.47
C MET A 20 1.91 4.85 -3.70
N GLY A 21 2.14 5.77 -4.65
CA GLY A 21 2.94 5.50 -5.83
C GLY A 21 4.38 5.11 -5.50
N GLN A 22 5.02 5.81 -4.55
CA GLN A 22 6.39 5.54 -4.14
C GLN A 22 6.54 4.19 -3.41
N VAL A 23 5.63 3.89 -2.47
CA VAL A 23 5.62 2.58 -1.79
C VAL A 23 5.37 1.48 -2.81
N TYR A 24 4.41 1.65 -3.70
CA TYR A 24 4.09 0.68 -4.72
C TYR A 24 5.29 0.40 -5.64
N ASP A 25 5.95 1.44 -6.14
CA ASP A 25 7.16 1.32 -6.97
C ASP A 25 8.30 0.61 -6.22
N LEU A 26 8.50 0.91 -4.94
CA LEU A 26 9.52 0.25 -4.12
C LEU A 26 9.24 -1.25 -3.96
N LEU A 27 7.98 -1.62 -3.71
CA LEU A 27 7.55 -3.01 -3.60
C LEU A 27 7.65 -3.72 -4.95
N ASP A 28 7.24 -3.07 -6.04
CA ASP A 28 7.30 -3.62 -7.40
C ASP A 28 8.73 -3.87 -7.87
N ASN A 29 9.65 -2.94 -7.59
CA ASN A 29 11.07 -3.11 -7.89
C ASN A 29 11.71 -4.25 -7.07
N HIS A 30 11.13 -4.59 -5.92
CA HIS A 30 11.64 -5.62 -5.02
C HIS A 30 10.59 -6.70 -4.70
N ARG A 31 9.95 -7.28 -5.72
CA ARG A 31 8.83 -8.24 -5.56
C ARG A 31 9.11 -9.47 -4.67
N HIS A 32 10.38 -9.76 -4.39
CA HIS A 32 10.82 -10.88 -3.57
C HIS A 32 11.07 -10.52 -2.09
N LEU A 33 10.93 -9.23 -1.74
CA LEU A 33 11.13 -8.71 -0.39
C LEU A 33 9.80 -8.28 0.22
N ALA A 34 9.73 -8.36 1.55
CA ALA A 34 8.67 -7.77 2.35
C ALA A 34 9.31 -6.73 3.27
N TYR A 35 8.64 -5.60 3.43
CA TYR A 35 9.12 -4.48 4.23
C TYR A 35 8.14 -4.23 5.37
N SER A 36 8.67 -3.92 6.55
CA SER A 36 7.85 -3.46 7.67
C SER A 36 7.30 -2.05 7.42
N SER A 37 6.24 -1.67 8.14
CA SER A 37 5.74 -0.28 8.12
C SER A 37 6.83 0.74 8.40
N ASP A 38 7.76 0.42 9.30
CA ASP A 38 8.83 1.35 9.70
C ASP A 38 9.87 1.52 8.59
N GLU A 39 10.28 0.43 7.93
CA GLU A 39 11.21 0.48 6.80
C GLU A 39 10.63 1.26 5.62
N LEU A 40 9.35 1.06 5.30
CA LEU A 40 8.66 1.81 4.24
C LEU A 40 8.56 3.29 4.60
N ARG A 41 8.25 3.59 5.86
CA ARG A 41 8.19 4.97 6.36
C ARG A 41 9.55 5.64 6.26
N GLU A 42 10.61 5.00 6.72
CA GLU A 42 11.96 5.53 6.62
C GLU A 42 12.40 5.73 5.17
N ALA A 43 12.06 4.80 4.28
CA ALA A 43 12.41 4.90 2.86
C ALA A 43 11.71 6.06 2.15
N ILE A 44 10.43 6.33 2.47
CA ILE A 44 9.61 7.31 1.74
C ILE A 44 9.57 8.69 2.42
N LEU A 45 9.42 8.73 3.75
CA LEU A 45 9.32 9.97 4.52
C LEU A 45 10.67 10.43 5.09
N GLY A 46 11.66 9.54 5.16
CA GLY A 46 12.94 9.81 5.82
C GLY A 46 12.82 9.83 7.35
N GLN A 47 13.84 10.38 8.01
CA GLN A 47 13.93 10.38 9.48
C GLN A 47 13.10 11.47 10.18
N ASN A 48 12.29 12.24 9.44
CA ASN A 48 11.53 13.33 10.03
C ASN A 48 10.31 12.78 10.78
N LYS A 49 10.35 12.84 12.11
CA LYS A 49 9.31 12.33 13.01
C LYS A 49 8.22 13.38 13.20
N ASP A 50 7.34 13.47 12.21
CA ASP A 50 6.10 14.22 12.31
C ASP A 50 4.93 13.26 12.50
N SER A 51 4.35 13.22 13.70
CA SER A 51 3.34 12.22 14.06
C SER A 51 2.10 12.26 13.14
N VAL A 52 1.72 13.43 12.64
CA VAL A 52 0.59 13.56 11.71
C VAL A 52 0.91 12.89 10.37
N ARG A 53 2.13 13.10 9.84
CA ARG A 53 2.60 12.41 8.63
C ARG A 53 2.74 10.91 8.85
N GLU A 54 3.17 10.47 10.03
CA GLU A 54 3.27 9.05 10.37
C GLU A 54 1.91 8.37 10.35
N GLU A 55 0.90 8.95 11.00
CA GLU A 55 -0.48 8.43 10.98
C GLU A 55 -1.07 8.41 9.56
N LYS A 56 -0.83 9.48 8.80
CA LYS A 56 -1.28 9.59 7.40
C LYS A 56 -0.59 8.56 6.50
N PHE A 57 0.69 8.29 6.72
CA PHE A 57 1.45 7.29 5.98
C PHE A 57 1.01 5.86 6.33
N ALA A 58 0.71 5.59 7.60
CA ALA A 58 0.11 4.31 7.98
C ALA A 58 -1.21 4.06 7.24
N ARG A 59 -2.07 5.09 7.10
CA ARG A 59 -3.29 4.97 6.31
C ARG A 59 -3.01 4.67 4.83
N VAL A 60 -1.95 5.24 4.26
CA VAL A 60 -1.51 4.94 2.87
C VAL A 60 -1.18 3.46 2.69
N LEU A 61 -0.45 2.85 3.64
CA LEU A 61 -0.13 1.43 3.60
C LEU A 61 -1.39 0.56 3.71
N GLU A 62 -2.33 0.95 4.59
CA GLU A 62 -3.61 0.25 4.70
C GLU A 62 -4.41 0.32 3.41
N VAL A 63 -4.48 1.49 2.77
CA VAL A 63 -5.21 1.64 1.50
C VAL A 63 -4.59 0.76 0.41
N LEU A 64 -3.26 0.69 0.30
CA LEU A 64 -2.57 -0.19 -0.65
C LEU A 64 -2.90 -1.67 -0.42
N ALA A 65 -3.03 -2.09 0.84
CA ALA A 65 -3.44 -3.44 1.18
C ALA A 65 -4.93 -3.69 0.92
N GLU A 66 -5.80 -2.73 1.27
CA GLU A 66 -7.26 -2.78 1.06
C GLU A 66 -7.61 -2.92 -0.43
N ILE A 67 -6.92 -2.19 -1.31
CA ILE A 67 -7.13 -2.30 -2.76
C ILE A 67 -6.44 -3.54 -3.35
N GLY A 68 -5.60 -4.25 -2.59
CA GLY A 68 -4.89 -5.45 -3.02
C GLY A 68 -3.67 -5.17 -3.90
N ALA A 69 -3.09 -3.97 -3.84
CA ALA A 69 -1.81 -3.67 -4.50
C ALA A 69 -0.62 -4.24 -3.72
N ALA A 70 -0.73 -4.28 -2.40
CA ALA A 70 0.23 -4.90 -1.49
C ALA A 70 -0.44 -6.01 -0.68
N ASP A 71 0.32 -7.07 -0.37
CA ASP A 71 -0.07 -8.08 0.60
C ASP A 71 0.34 -7.59 1.98
N LYS A 72 -0.59 -7.57 2.93
CA LYS A 72 -0.33 -7.21 4.32
C LYS A 72 -0.33 -8.47 5.18
N ARG A 73 0.74 -8.68 5.93
CA ARG A 73 0.85 -9.83 6.84
C ARG A 73 1.51 -9.48 8.17
N TRP A 74 0.98 -10.06 9.24
CA TRP A 74 1.56 -9.96 10.57
C TRP A 74 2.56 -11.10 10.80
N LEU A 75 3.78 -10.74 11.17
CA LEU A 75 4.81 -11.68 11.62
C LEU A 75 5.19 -11.33 13.06
N GLY A 76 4.56 -12.02 14.01
CA GLY A 76 4.65 -11.68 15.43
C GLY A 76 3.90 -10.37 15.71
N VAL A 77 4.63 -9.35 16.16
CA VAL A 77 4.09 -8.02 16.49
C VAL A 77 4.36 -6.97 15.40
N ILE A 78 5.05 -7.36 14.34
CA ILE A 78 5.43 -6.45 13.25
C ILE A 78 4.56 -6.78 12.04
N GLU A 79 3.98 -5.74 11.45
CA GLU A 79 3.29 -5.83 10.17
C GLU A 79 4.28 -5.64 9.02
N TYR A 80 4.12 -6.47 8.00
CA TYR A 80 4.93 -6.46 6.79
C TYR A 80 4.04 -6.32 5.56
N TYR A 81 4.58 -5.66 4.55
CA TYR A 81 3.96 -5.41 3.27
C TYR A 81 4.86 -5.94 2.16
N ALA A 82 4.28 -6.69 1.24
CA ALA A 82 4.96 -7.20 0.06
C ALA A 82 4.17 -6.85 -1.20
N PHE A 83 4.83 -6.85 -2.36
CA PHE A 83 4.14 -6.68 -3.64
C PHE A 83 3.14 -7.83 -3.85
N LEU A 84 1.88 -7.51 -4.13
CA LEU A 84 0.86 -8.52 -4.44
C LEU A 84 0.60 -8.64 -5.92
N GLN A 85 0.26 -7.53 -6.59
CA GLN A 85 -0.05 -7.55 -8.02
C GLN A 85 0.11 -6.20 -8.73
N GLU A 86 0.07 -6.27 -10.06
CA GLU A 86 0.19 -5.12 -10.94
C GLU A 86 -1.08 -4.25 -10.96
N PHE A 87 -0.88 -2.96 -10.71
CA PHE A 87 -1.89 -1.90 -10.73
C PHE A 87 -1.46 -0.79 -11.66
N ASP A 88 -2.43 -0.24 -12.40
CA ASP A 88 -2.22 1.03 -13.09
C ASP A 88 -2.22 2.14 -12.04
N THR A 89 -1.06 2.69 -11.69
CA THR A 89 -0.92 3.72 -10.64
C THR A 89 -1.59 5.05 -11.01
N GLY A 90 -1.87 5.26 -12.31
CA GLY A 90 -2.68 6.38 -12.79
C GLY A 90 -4.18 6.23 -12.52
N THR A 91 -4.66 4.99 -12.31
CA THR A 91 -6.07 4.67 -12.08
C THR A 91 -6.40 3.91 -10.80
N TRP A 92 -5.38 3.39 -10.11
CA TRP A 92 -5.46 2.41 -9.02
C TRP A 92 -6.43 1.27 -9.33
N LYS A 93 -6.41 0.80 -10.58
CA LYS A 93 -7.13 -0.39 -11.02
C LYS A 93 -6.15 -1.52 -11.28
N SER A 94 -6.49 -2.71 -10.83
CA SER A 94 -5.68 -3.90 -11.08
C SER A 94 -5.74 -4.28 -12.56
N ALA A 95 -4.60 -4.73 -13.12
CA ALA A 95 -4.55 -5.28 -14.47
C ALA A 95 -5.14 -6.71 -14.54
N LYS A 96 -5.24 -7.39 -13.38
CA LYS A 96 -5.87 -8.70 -13.21
C LYS A 96 -7.02 -8.60 -12.22
N LEU A 97 -8.16 -9.23 -12.54
CA LEU A 97 -9.23 -9.47 -11.57
C LEU A 97 -8.63 -10.24 -10.38
N PRO A 98 -8.96 -9.89 -9.13
CA PRO A 98 -8.48 -10.66 -7.98
C PRO A 98 -8.94 -12.10 -8.17
N VAL A 99 -7.99 -13.03 -8.21
CA VAL A 99 -8.33 -14.43 -8.01
C VAL A 99 -8.75 -14.48 -6.54
N PRO A 100 -10.02 -14.75 -6.20
CA PRO A 100 -10.40 -14.87 -4.80
C PRO A 100 -9.48 -15.92 -4.17
N PRO A 101 -9.06 -15.74 -2.89
CA PRO A 101 -8.28 -16.77 -2.21
C PRO A 101 -9.06 -18.07 -2.40
N LEU A 102 -8.41 -19.07 -2.99
CA LEU A 102 -8.99 -20.39 -3.25
C LEU A 102 -9.76 -20.78 -2.00
N ALA A 103 -11.10 -20.66 -2.05
CA ALA A 103 -11.96 -21.23 -1.06
C ALA A 103 -11.60 -22.71 -1.13
N SER A 104 -10.91 -23.18 -0.08
CA SER A 104 -10.49 -24.55 0.10
C SER A 104 -11.69 -25.45 -0.16
N SER A 105 -11.83 -25.87 -1.40
CA SER A 105 -12.82 -26.82 -1.83
C SER A 105 -12.24 -28.16 -1.46
N SER A 106 -12.69 -28.63 -0.31
CA SER A 106 -12.99 -30.03 0.01
C SER A 106 -11.87 -31.07 -0.15
N SER A 107 -11.54 -31.72 0.97
CA SER A 107 -11.91 -33.13 1.21
C SER A 107 -11.77 -33.46 2.69
#